data_AF-A0A3B9XQL1-F1
#
_entry.id   AF-A0A3B9XQL1-F1
#
_cell.length_a   1.000
_cell.length_b   1.000
_cell.length_c   1.000
_cell.angle_alpha   90.00
_cell.angle_beta   90.00
_cell.angle_gamma   90.00
#
_symmetry.space_group_name_H-M   'P 1'
#
loop_
_entity.id
_entity.type
_entity.pdbx_description
1 polymer ?
#
loop_
_entity_poly.entity_id
_entity_poly.type
_entity_poly.pdbx_seq_one_letter_code
_entity_poly.pdbx_strand_id
1 'polypeptide(L)'
;MTDNAPRRWYAAASLLHNAYTAWVVLLLSLVVTIGAYFVSSSFIEQRQRDRFLFSAEELEKAIKSHLSVYEQVLRASVAMVYASDELTRSQFAIYVQSLQLNEYWPGIQGIGYSIPLRPEELASHVESIRNEGFPEYQIKPPGEREQYSSIIYLEPFDWRNRRAFGYDM
;
A
#
# COMPACT_ATOMS: atom_id res chain seq x y z
N MET A 1 14.62 -61.25 -68.38
CA MET A 1 13.88 -61.28 -67.10
C MET A 1 14.49 -60.20 -66.23
N THR A 2 13.92 -58.99 -66.27
CA THR A 2 13.12 -58.40 -65.17
C THR A 2 14.00 -58.20 -63.92
N ASP A 3 14.22 -57.01 -63.37
CA ASP A 3 13.24 -55.96 -63.16
C ASP A 3 13.93 -54.63 -62.78
N ASN A 4 13.26 -53.54 -63.15
CA ASN A 4 13.65 -52.16 -62.95
C ASN A 4 13.18 -51.67 -61.57
N ALA A 5 14.10 -51.39 -60.65
CA ALA A 5 13.96 -50.31 -59.67
C ALA A 5 15.33 -50.09 -59.01
N PRO A 6 15.88 -48.86 -59.04
CA PRO A 6 15.16 -47.77 -58.42
C PRO A 6 15.45 -46.35 -58.94
N ARG A 7 14.45 -45.72 -59.55
CA ARG A 7 14.56 -44.35 -60.10
C ARG A 7 13.82 -43.27 -59.33
N ARG A 8 13.12 -43.61 -58.23
CA ARG A 8 12.25 -42.65 -57.51
C ARG A 8 13.02 -41.70 -56.58
N TRP A 9 14.20 -42.07 -56.09
CA TRP A 9 14.93 -41.29 -55.08
C TRP A 9 15.76 -40.15 -55.69
N TYR A 10 16.26 -40.32 -56.92
CA TYR A 10 17.03 -39.28 -57.62
C TYR A 10 16.18 -38.10 -58.13
N ALA A 11 14.91 -38.36 -58.50
CA ALA A 11 13.99 -37.29 -58.91
C ALA A 11 13.59 -36.38 -57.75
N ALA A 12 13.45 -36.94 -56.54
CA ALA A 12 13.25 -36.15 -55.32
C ALA A 12 14.49 -35.30 -54.98
N ALA A 13 15.69 -35.86 -55.20
CA ALA A 13 16.96 -35.16 -54.96
C ALA A 13 17.25 -34.02 -55.94
N SER A 14 16.84 -34.14 -57.22
CA SER A 14 17.02 -33.07 -58.23
C SER A 14 15.98 -31.95 -58.13
N LEU A 15 14.77 -32.24 -57.62
CA LEU A 15 13.79 -31.23 -57.21
C LEU A 15 14.28 -30.41 -56.01
N LEU A 16 15.06 -31.03 -55.11
CA LEU A 16 15.70 -30.37 -53.97
C LEU A 16 16.98 -29.59 -54.34
N HIS A 17 17.62 -29.91 -55.47
CA HIS A 17 18.80 -29.22 -56.00
C HIS A 17 18.47 -28.04 -56.93
N ASN A 18 17.22 -27.58 -56.95
CA ASN A 18 16.82 -26.43 -57.73
C ASN A 18 16.75 -25.20 -56.83
N ALA A 19 17.53 -24.16 -57.11
CA ALA A 19 17.62 -22.96 -56.27
C ALA A 19 16.22 -22.37 -55.96
N TYR A 20 15.27 -22.49 -56.89
CA TYR A 20 13.88 -22.06 -56.72
C TYR A 20 13.14 -22.76 -55.57
N THR A 21 13.32 -24.07 -55.34
CA THR A 21 12.62 -24.77 -54.24
C THR A 21 13.18 -24.36 -52.87
N ALA A 22 14.49 -24.12 -52.78
CA ALA A 22 15.12 -23.56 -51.59
C ALA A 22 14.59 -22.15 -51.25
N TRP A 23 14.45 -21.27 -52.24
CA TRP A 23 13.87 -19.94 -52.05
C TRP A 23 12.41 -19.98 -51.61
N VAL A 24 11.60 -20.89 -52.15
CA VAL A 24 10.19 -21.06 -51.74
C VAL A 24 10.10 -21.53 -50.29
N VAL A 25 10.91 -22.52 -49.89
CA VAL A 25 10.93 -23.01 -48.50
C VAL A 25 11.39 -21.91 -47.54
N LEU A 26 12.40 -21.13 -47.92
CA LEU A 26 12.89 -19.99 -47.13
C LEU A 26 11.82 -18.91 -46.96
N LEU A 27 11.13 -18.52 -48.05
CA LEU A 27 10.07 -17.53 -47.98
C LEU A 27 8.91 -18.02 -47.12
N LEU A 28 8.52 -19.29 -47.27
CA LEU A 28 7.45 -19.88 -46.48
C LEU A 28 7.82 -19.92 -45.00
N SER A 29 9.05 -20.36 -44.65
CA SER A 29 9.49 -20.40 -43.26
C SER A 29 9.56 -19.00 -42.67
N LEU A 30 10.06 -18.01 -43.42
CA LEU A 30 10.13 -16.63 -42.99
C LEU A 30 8.74 -16.04 -42.72
N VAL A 31 7.76 -16.29 -43.60
CA VAL A 31 6.37 -15.85 -43.40
C VAL A 31 5.78 -16.46 -42.13
N VAL A 32 6.01 -17.76 -41.90
CA VAL A 32 5.55 -18.43 -40.68
C VAL A 32 6.23 -17.85 -39.44
N THR A 33 7.54 -17.60 -39.47
CA THR A 33 8.28 -17.01 -38.36
C THR A 33 7.80 -15.59 -38.05
N ILE A 34 7.59 -14.75 -39.08
CA ILE A 34 7.10 -13.38 -38.91
C ILE A 34 5.66 -13.40 -38.35
N GLY A 35 4.79 -14.25 -38.90
CA GLY A 35 3.43 -14.41 -38.38
C GLY A 35 3.40 -14.86 -36.93
N ALA A 36 4.22 -15.85 -36.58
CA ALA A 36 4.38 -16.32 -35.20
C ALA A 36 4.93 -15.23 -34.27
N TYR A 37 5.88 -14.43 -34.75
CA TYR A 37 6.43 -13.30 -34.00
C TYR A 37 5.36 -12.25 -33.68
N PHE A 38 4.57 -11.81 -34.66
CA PHE A 38 3.51 -10.81 -34.43
C PHE A 38 2.41 -11.30 -33.48
N VAL A 39 2.00 -12.57 -33.60
CA VAL A 39 1.02 -13.17 -32.70
C VAL A 39 1.60 -13.30 -31.28
N SER A 40 2.84 -13.78 -31.17
CA SER A 40 3.52 -13.96 -29.88
C SER A 40 3.76 -12.62 -29.18
N SER A 41 4.24 -11.59 -29.89
CA SER A 41 4.50 -10.28 -29.32
C SER A 41 3.21 -9.64 -28.79
N SER A 42 2.13 -9.70 -29.57
CA SER A 42 0.83 -9.15 -29.18
C SER A 42 0.25 -9.88 -27.96
N PHE A 43 0.38 -11.20 -27.92
CA PHE A 43 -0.09 -12.01 -26.79
C PHE A 43 0.74 -11.74 -25.52
N ILE A 44 2.06 -11.58 -25.64
CA ILE A 44 2.94 -11.25 -24.52
C ILE A 44 2.60 -9.87 -23.96
N GLU A 45 2.41 -8.86 -24.82
CA GLU A 45 2.08 -7.50 -24.40
C GLU A 45 0.72 -7.44 -23.68
N GLN A 46 -0.31 -8.07 -24.24
CA GLN A 46 -1.61 -8.18 -23.58
C GLN A 46 -1.49 -8.89 -22.23
N ARG A 47 -0.78 -10.01 -22.17
CA ARG A 47 -0.60 -10.77 -20.93
C ARG A 47 0.17 -9.98 -19.87
N GLN A 48 1.16 -9.19 -20.26
CA GLN A 48 1.88 -8.28 -19.35
C GLN A 48 0.96 -7.19 -18.82
N ARG A 49 0.14 -6.58 -19.69
CA ARG A 49 -0.82 -5.56 -19.30
C ARG A 49 -1.87 -6.08 -18.35
N ASP A 50 -2.46 -7.25 -18.62
CA ASP A 50 -3.45 -7.87 -17.74
C ASP A 50 -2.87 -8.17 -16.36
N ARG A 51 -1.64 -8.70 -16.31
CA ARG A 51 -0.94 -8.95 -15.04
C ARG A 51 -0.69 -7.65 -14.27
N PHE A 52 -0.25 -6.61 -14.97
CA PHE A 52 -0.01 -5.30 -14.36
C PHE A 52 -1.30 -4.72 -13.77
N LEU A 53 -2.41 -4.72 -14.53
CA LEU A 53 -3.70 -4.21 -14.08
C LEU A 53 -4.22 -5.01 -12.88
N PHE A 54 -4.13 -6.34 -12.95
CA PHE A 54 -4.53 -7.21 -11.84
C PHE A 54 -3.73 -6.90 -10.56
N SER A 55 -2.40 -6.80 -10.65
CA SER A 55 -1.57 -6.44 -9.50
C SER A 55 -1.84 -5.02 -8.97
N ALA A 56 -2.12 -4.06 -9.85
CA ALA A 56 -2.49 -2.70 -9.45
C ALA A 56 -3.82 -2.68 -8.69
N GLU A 57 -4.83 -3.42 -9.17
CA GLU A 57 -6.12 -3.56 -8.49
C GLU A 57 -6.00 -4.26 -7.14
N GLU A 58 -5.18 -5.31 -7.04
CA GLU A 58 -4.90 -5.98 -5.76
C GLU A 58 -4.25 -5.02 -4.76
N LEU A 59 -3.26 -4.24 -5.20
CA LEU A 59 -2.60 -3.25 -4.36
C LEU A 59 -3.58 -2.15 -3.91
N GLU A 60 -4.41 -1.65 -4.81
CA GLU A 60 -5.45 -0.65 -4.49
C GLU A 60 -6.41 -1.18 -3.43
N LYS A 61 -6.91 -2.42 -3.61
CA LYS A 61 -7.80 -3.08 -2.64
C LYS A 61 -7.12 -3.26 -1.28
N ALA A 62 -5.85 -3.66 -1.27
CA ALA A 62 -5.08 -3.80 -0.03
C ALA A 62 -4.95 -2.46 0.72
N ILE A 63 -4.61 -1.37 0.02
CA ILE A 63 -4.52 -0.03 0.60
C ILE A 63 -5.87 0.42 1.17
N LYS A 64 -6.96 0.27 0.40
CA LYS A 64 -8.30 0.63 0.86
C LYS A 64 -8.74 -0.16 2.09
N SER A 65 -8.45 -1.45 2.11
CA SER A 65 -8.72 -2.32 3.27
C SER A 65 -7.99 -1.83 4.52
N HIS A 66 -6.70 -1.48 4.39
CA HIS A 66 -5.91 -0.92 5.50
C HIS A 66 -6.46 0.43 5.99
N LEU A 67 -6.84 1.33 5.08
CA LEU A 67 -7.42 2.62 5.46
C LEU A 67 -8.76 2.47 6.18
N SER A 68 -9.61 1.54 5.73
CA SER A 68 -10.88 1.22 6.41
C SER A 68 -10.64 0.73 7.83
N VAL A 69 -9.59 -0.05 8.07
CA VAL A 69 -9.21 -0.48 9.43
C VAL A 69 -8.85 0.73 10.31
N TYR A 70 -8.04 1.65 9.79
CA TYR A 70 -7.65 2.86 10.54
C TYR A 70 -8.87 3.72 10.88
N GLU A 71 -9.81 3.85 9.94
CA GLU A 71 -11.08 4.53 10.17
C GLU A 71 -11.90 3.86 11.28
N GLN A 72 -12.00 2.53 11.30
CA GLN A 72 -12.73 1.80 12.33
C GLN A 72 -12.13 2.02 13.73
N VAL A 73 -10.80 2.00 13.85
CA VAL A 73 -10.11 2.27 15.12
C VAL A 73 -10.36 3.71 15.60
N LEU A 74 -10.30 4.69 14.70
CA LEU A 74 -10.62 6.09 15.02
C LEU A 74 -12.08 6.26 15.43
N ARG A 75 -13.03 5.62 14.73
CA ARG A 75 -14.46 5.65 15.10
C ARG A 75 -14.70 4.99 16.45
N ALA A 76 -14.03 3.89 16.77
CA ALA A 76 -14.09 3.28 18.09
C ALA A 76 -13.52 4.21 19.18
N SER A 77 -12.45 4.96 18.87
CA SER A 77 -11.87 5.94 19.80
C SER A 77 -12.86 7.08 20.06
N VAL A 78 -13.51 7.59 19.01
CA VAL A 78 -14.59 8.58 19.13
C VAL A 78 -15.71 8.04 20.02
N ALA A 79 -16.19 6.81 19.78
CA ALA A 79 -17.22 6.20 20.60
C ALA A 79 -16.83 6.08 22.08
N MET A 80 -15.57 5.74 22.38
CA MET A 80 -15.05 5.71 23.75
C MET A 80 -15.11 7.09 24.42
N VAL A 81 -14.76 8.16 23.70
CA VAL A 81 -14.84 9.53 24.23
C VAL A 81 -16.30 9.91 24.52
N TYR A 82 -17.22 9.66 23.58
CA TYR A 82 -18.63 10.00 23.77
C TYR A 82 -19.35 9.15 24.82
N ALA A 83 -18.87 7.94 25.11
CA ALA A 83 -19.43 7.06 26.12
C ALA A 83 -18.88 7.32 27.53
N SER A 84 -17.87 8.18 27.68
CA SER A 84 -17.24 8.50 28.97
C SER A 84 -17.71 9.87 29.45
N ASP A 85 -18.18 9.97 30.70
CA ASP A 85 -18.55 11.26 31.31
C ASP A 85 -17.32 12.18 31.45
N GLU A 86 -16.18 11.60 31.83
CA GLU A 86 -14.88 12.24 31.87
C GLU A 86 -13.83 11.22 31.36
N LEU A 87 -13.06 11.61 30.34
CA LEU A 87 -12.01 10.76 29.80
C LEU A 87 -10.70 11.03 30.54
N THR A 88 -10.26 10.07 31.35
CA THR A 88 -8.95 10.14 32.02
C THR A 88 -7.83 9.53 31.17
N ARG A 89 -6.59 9.97 31.41
CA ARG A 89 -5.39 9.42 30.76
C ARG A 89 -5.25 7.91 30.96
N SER A 90 -5.53 7.40 32.17
CA SER A 90 -5.42 5.98 32.48
C SER A 90 -6.47 5.15 31.73
N GLN A 91 -7.72 5.64 31.63
CA GLN A 91 -8.75 4.99 30.81
C GLN A 91 -8.35 4.96 29.32
N PHE A 92 -7.81 6.06 28.80
CA PHE A 92 -7.32 6.11 27.43
C PHE A 92 -6.16 5.12 27.19
N ALA A 93 -5.20 5.05 28.13
CA ALA A 93 -4.10 4.10 28.08
C ALA A 93 -4.57 2.64 28.09
N ILE A 94 -5.53 2.31 28.97
CA ILE A 94 -6.13 0.97 29.03
C ILE A 94 -6.85 0.66 27.72
N TYR A 95 -7.66 1.59 27.20
CA TYR A 95 -8.36 1.44 25.92
C TYR A 95 -7.39 1.13 24.77
N VAL A 96 -6.34 1.94 24.59
CA VAL A 96 -5.37 1.74 23.50
C VAL A 96 -4.57 0.45 23.67
N GLN A 97 -4.22 0.07 24.90
CA GLN A 97 -3.58 -1.22 25.17
C GLN A 97 -4.50 -2.41 24.86
N SER A 98 -5.79 -2.31 25.18
CA SER A 98 -6.79 -3.35 24.90
C SER A 98 -7.06 -3.56 23.40
N LEU A 99 -6.78 -2.57 22.55
CA LEU A 99 -6.87 -2.74 21.10
C LEU A 99 -5.78 -3.66 20.53
N GLN A 100 -4.71 -3.93 21.30
CA GLN A 100 -3.56 -4.74 20.89
C GLN A 100 -3.07 -4.38 19.48
N LEU A 101 -2.85 -3.08 19.23
CA LEU A 101 -2.59 -2.52 17.89
C LEU A 101 -1.46 -3.24 17.14
N ASN A 102 -0.40 -3.65 17.84
CA ASN A 102 0.73 -4.35 17.22
C ASN A 102 0.38 -5.77 16.74
N GLU A 103 -0.62 -6.41 17.35
CA GLU A 103 -1.05 -7.77 17.04
C GLU A 103 -2.12 -7.77 15.94
N TYR A 104 -3.17 -6.97 16.10
CA TYR A 104 -4.30 -6.98 15.17
C TYR A 104 -4.20 -5.94 14.05
N TRP A 105 -3.50 -4.82 14.29
CA TRP A 105 -3.52 -3.66 13.39
C TRP A 105 -2.10 -3.13 13.09
N PRO A 106 -1.19 -3.98 12.59
CA PRO A 106 0.18 -3.59 12.33
C PRO A 106 0.24 -2.39 11.37
N GLY A 107 1.05 -1.39 11.72
CA GLY A 107 1.17 -0.13 11.00
C GLY A 107 0.51 1.06 11.69
N ILE A 108 -0.46 0.84 12.59
CA ILE A 108 -0.91 1.89 13.51
C ILE A 108 0.19 2.12 14.54
N GLN A 109 0.75 3.32 14.52
CA GLN A 109 1.88 3.68 15.38
C GLN A 109 1.43 4.18 16.77
N GLY A 110 0.23 4.72 16.86
CA GLY A 110 -0.36 5.17 18.10
C GLY A 110 -1.69 5.88 17.85
N ILE A 111 -2.42 6.13 18.93
CA ILE A 111 -3.69 6.85 18.92
C ILE A 111 -3.53 8.06 19.83
N GLY A 112 -3.83 9.24 19.30
CA GLY A 112 -3.80 10.51 20.02
C GLY A 112 -5.20 11.05 20.25
N TYR A 113 -5.36 11.78 21.36
CA TYR A 113 -6.52 12.60 21.65
C TYR A 113 -6.08 14.04 21.85
N SER A 114 -6.62 14.94 21.02
CA SER A 114 -6.35 16.37 21.05
C SER A 114 -7.60 17.15 21.43
N ILE A 115 -7.40 18.26 22.13
CA ILE A 115 -8.49 19.17 22.50
C ILE A 115 -8.31 20.53 21.83
N PRO A 116 -9.41 21.18 21.40
CA PRO A 116 -9.36 22.57 20.96
C PRO A 116 -9.12 23.48 22.17
N LEU A 117 -8.29 24.49 21.99
CA LEU A 117 -7.96 25.50 23.01
C LEU A 117 -7.98 26.90 22.40
N ARG A 118 -8.41 27.88 23.19
CA ARG A 118 -8.28 29.31 22.89
C ARG A 118 -7.04 29.90 23.56
N PRO A 119 -6.53 31.05 23.08
CA PRO A 119 -5.38 31.73 23.69
C PRO A 119 -5.50 31.91 25.21
N GLU A 120 -6.70 32.27 25.68
CA GLU A 120 -6.97 32.49 27.10
C GLU A 120 -6.85 31.23 27.96
N GLU A 121 -6.97 30.04 27.36
CA GLU A 121 -7.01 28.75 28.05
C GLU A 121 -5.62 28.09 28.14
N LEU A 122 -4.64 28.59 27.38
CA LEU A 122 -3.31 27.96 27.25
C LEU A 122 -2.57 27.84 28.58
N ALA A 123 -2.55 28.91 29.38
CA ALA A 123 -1.79 28.94 30.62
C ALA A 123 -2.37 27.94 31.64
N SER A 124 -3.69 27.96 31.85
CA SER A 124 -4.38 27.02 32.73
C SER A 124 -4.26 25.58 32.25
N HIS A 125 -4.32 25.36 30.94
CA HIS A 125 -4.18 24.02 30.35
C HIS A 125 -2.78 23.44 30.60
N VAL A 126 -1.73 24.21 30.30
CA VAL A 126 -0.35 23.77 30.50
C VAL A 126 -0.07 23.47 31.97
N GLU A 127 -0.56 24.30 32.89
CA GLU A 127 -0.43 24.06 34.33
C GLU A 127 -1.17 22.80 34.78
N SER A 128 -2.40 22.59 34.29
CA SER A 128 -3.18 21.37 34.58
C SER A 128 -2.45 20.09 34.16
N ILE A 129 -1.92 20.03 32.93
CA ILE A 129 -1.17 18.86 32.45
C ILE A 129 0.16 18.67 33.20
N ARG A 130 0.82 19.75 33.60
CA ARG A 130 2.03 19.65 34.43
C ARG A 130 1.73 19.05 35.80
N ASN A 131 0.59 19.41 36.40
CA ASN A 131 0.11 18.85 37.66
C ASN A 131 -0.31 17.37 37.55
N GLU A 132 -0.61 16.87 36.35
CA GLU A 132 -0.80 15.43 36.08
C GLU A 132 0.51 14.62 36.09
N GLY A 133 1.68 15.27 36.24
CA GLY A 133 2.99 14.61 36.28
C GLY A 133 3.85 14.79 35.02
N PHE A 134 3.52 15.76 34.16
CA PHE A 134 4.29 16.09 32.96
C PHE A 134 4.93 17.49 33.06
N PRO A 135 5.95 17.69 33.91
CA PRO A 135 6.50 19.02 34.20
C PRO A 135 7.04 19.74 32.97
N GLU A 136 7.54 18.98 31.98
CA GLU A 136 8.09 19.49 30.72
C GLU A 136 7.03 19.74 29.63
N TYR A 137 5.74 19.57 29.94
CA TYR A 137 4.67 19.79 28.98
C TYR A 137 4.63 21.26 28.55
N GLN A 138 4.51 21.46 27.24
CA GLN A 138 4.33 22.76 26.61
C GLN A 138 3.67 22.54 25.25
N ILE A 139 2.89 23.52 24.81
CA ILE A 139 2.29 23.51 23.48
C ILE A 139 3.38 23.88 22.45
N LYS A 140 3.50 23.08 21.38
CA LYS A 140 4.52 23.27 20.33
C LYS A 140 3.90 23.15 18.94
N PRO A 141 4.35 23.92 17.94
CA PRO A 141 5.37 24.97 18.05
C PRO A 141 4.84 26.24 18.71
N PRO A 142 5.73 27.10 19.25
CA PRO A 142 5.32 28.38 19.81
C PRO A 142 4.76 29.32 18.73
N GLY A 143 3.82 30.17 19.10
CA GLY A 143 3.22 31.18 18.22
C GLY A 143 1.82 31.57 18.68
N GLU A 144 1.42 32.81 18.39
CA GLU A 144 0.06 33.29 18.62
C GLU A 144 -0.87 32.82 17.49
N ARG A 145 -2.01 32.25 17.86
CA ARG A 145 -3.05 31.77 16.95
C ARG A 145 -4.42 32.04 17.54
N GLU A 146 -5.44 32.15 16.70
CA GLU A 146 -6.83 32.29 17.17
C GLU A 146 -7.36 31.00 17.83
N GLN A 147 -6.82 29.85 17.42
CA GLN A 147 -7.19 28.53 17.93
C GLN A 147 -5.97 27.61 17.94
N TYR A 148 -5.95 26.70 18.91
CA TYR A 148 -4.96 25.66 19.08
C TYR A 148 -5.65 24.29 19.15
N SER A 149 -4.96 23.23 18.76
CA SER A 149 -5.40 21.84 18.89
C SER A 149 -4.27 20.99 19.46
N SER A 150 -4.23 20.86 20.79
CA SER A 150 -3.09 20.25 21.47
C SER A 150 -3.34 18.78 21.78
N ILE A 151 -2.37 17.92 21.46
CA ILE A 151 -2.40 16.49 21.82
C ILE A 151 -2.16 16.33 23.33
N ILE A 152 -3.19 15.84 24.05
CA ILE A 152 -3.17 15.68 25.51
C ILE A 152 -3.01 14.21 25.96
N TYR A 153 -3.52 13.26 25.16
CA TYR A 153 -3.25 11.83 25.36
C TYR A 153 -2.66 11.26 24.08
N LEU A 154 -1.67 10.37 24.22
CA LEU A 154 -1.05 9.73 23.07
C LEU A 154 -0.46 8.40 23.51
N GLU A 155 -0.96 7.32 22.94
CA GLU A 155 -0.60 5.96 23.36
C GLU A 155 -0.17 5.11 22.16
N PRO A 156 0.82 4.20 22.32
CA PRO A 156 1.60 3.98 23.53
C PRO A 156 2.51 5.18 23.85
N PHE A 157 2.66 5.54 25.13
CA PHE A 157 3.50 6.67 25.55
C PHE A 157 5.02 6.38 25.49
N ASP A 158 5.47 5.90 24.34
CA ASP A 158 6.86 5.53 24.06
C ASP A 158 7.74 6.75 23.69
N TRP A 159 9.02 6.52 23.38
CA TRP A 159 9.94 7.60 22.99
C TRP A 159 9.53 8.34 21.72
N ARG A 160 8.85 7.68 20.77
CA ARG A 160 8.46 8.25 19.48
C ARG A 160 7.25 9.15 19.66
N ASN A 161 6.22 8.65 20.33
CA ASN A 161 4.98 9.34 20.59
C ASN A 161 5.17 10.53 21.55
N ARG A 162 6.02 10.42 22.58
CA ARG A 162 6.33 11.53 23.50
C ARG A 162 6.77 12.83 22.82
N ARG A 163 7.32 12.76 21.60
CA ARG A 163 7.74 13.94 20.82
C ARG A 163 6.57 14.75 20.28
N ALA A 164 5.42 14.11 20.06
CA ALA A 164 4.18 14.73 19.60
C ALA A 164 3.26 15.13 20.76
N PHE A 165 3.60 14.78 22.01
CA PHE A 165 2.83 15.20 23.16
C PHE A 165 2.90 16.72 23.35
N GLY A 166 1.75 17.39 23.39
CA GLY A 166 1.63 18.84 23.36
C GLY A 166 1.81 19.48 21.99
N TYR A 167 1.87 18.68 20.91
CA TYR A 167 1.91 19.23 19.57
C TYR A 167 0.55 19.87 19.20
N ASP A 168 0.62 21.06 18.63
CA ASP A 168 -0.47 21.85 18.07
C ASP A 168 -0.60 21.55 16.57
N MET A 169 -1.70 20.90 16.19
CA MET A 169 -1.92 20.37 14.83
C MET A 169 -2.34 21.42 13.81
#